data_AF-A0A9R1CIF9-F1
#
_entry.id   AF-A0A9R1CIF9-F1
#
_cell.length_a   1.000
_cell.length_b   1.000
_cell.length_c   1.000
_cell.angle_alpha   90.00
_cell.angle_beta   90.00
_cell.angle_gamma   90.00
#
_symmetry.space_group_name_H-M   'P 1'
#
loop_
_entity.id
_entity.type
_entity.pdbx_description
1 polymer ?
#
loop_
_entity_poly.entity_id
_entity_poly.type
_entity_poly.pdbx_seq_one_letter_code
_entity_poly.pdbx_strand_id
1 'polypeptide(L)'
;MTVSLQDGVAAGQSVPHVHIHLIPRHPTDYDGKNDRIYPLLEQSENRLHGNLKNSDVPTVNGNAEHDGQTKAQVGKWEVPKDEDRKPRSTEEMEREAIWLASFFEKHQ
;
A
#
# COMPACT_ATOMS: atom_id res chain seq x y z
N MET A 1 -12.22 -4.73 -3.32
CA MET A 1 -11.29 -5.49 -2.46
C MET A 1 -9.90 -5.35 -3.05
N THR A 2 -8.87 -5.20 -2.22
CA THR A 2 -7.47 -5.22 -2.66
C THR A 2 -6.75 -6.37 -1.96
N VAL A 3 -6.05 -7.20 -2.73
CA VAL A 3 -5.21 -8.31 -2.26
C VAL A 3 -3.80 -8.08 -2.78
N SER A 4 -2.80 -8.06 -1.90
CA SER A 4 -1.40 -7.86 -2.30
C SER A 4 -0.43 -8.73 -1.49
N LEU A 5 0.71 -9.03 -2.12
CA LEU A 5 1.82 -9.79 -1.56
C LEU A 5 3.12 -9.04 -1.84
N GLN A 6 3.89 -8.73 -0.81
CA GLN A 6 5.20 -8.10 -0.91
C GLN A 6 6.27 -9.16 -0.70
N ASP A 7 6.62 -9.87 -1.78
CA ASP A 7 7.63 -10.94 -1.73
C ASP A 7 9.02 -10.38 -2.03
N GLY A 8 9.85 -10.27 -0.98
CA GLY A 8 11.22 -9.76 -1.05
C GLY A 8 11.35 -8.26 -0.79
N VAL A 9 12.59 -7.86 -0.45
CA VAL A 9 12.94 -6.47 -0.10
C VAL A 9 12.59 -5.48 -1.21
N ALA A 10 12.81 -5.87 -2.47
CA ALA A 10 12.49 -5.04 -3.63
C ALA A 10 10.98 -4.76 -3.78
N ALA A 11 10.11 -5.65 -3.29
CA ALA A 11 8.66 -5.46 -3.28
C ALA A 11 8.16 -4.67 -2.04
N GLY A 12 9.07 -4.21 -1.17
CA GLY A 12 8.75 -3.47 0.04
C GLY A 12 8.47 -4.36 1.26
N GLN A 13 8.91 -5.62 1.26
CA GLN A 13 8.75 -6.50 2.42
C GLN A 13 9.53 -5.97 3.63
N SER A 14 8.81 -5.65 4.72
CA SER A 14 9.39 -5.12 5.96
C SER A 14 9.73 -6.19 6.99
N VAL A 15 8.97 -7.29 7.02
CA VAL A 15 9.14 -8.42 7.95
C VAL A 15 9.49 -9.66 7.12
N PRO A 16 10.55 -10.42 7.46
CA PRO A 16 11.00 -11.61 6.71
C PRO A 16 10.09 -12.82 6.98
N HIS A 17 8.81 -12.65 6.71
CA HIS A 17 7.75 -13.66 6.79
C HIS A 17 6.76 -13.41 5.67
N VAL A 18 6.34 -14.45 4.96
CA VAL A 18 5.34 -14.33 3.90
C VAL A 18 4.01 -13.95 4.53
N HIS A 19 3.45 -12.81 4.12
CA HIS A 19 2.14 -12.35 4.56
C HIS A 19 1.40 -11.70 3.39
N ILE A 20 0.08 -11.84 3.39
CA ILE A 20 -0.80 -11.26 2.38
C ILE A 20 -1.56 -10.11 3.05
N HIS A 21 -1.64 -8.97 2.38
CA HIS A 21 -2.52 -7.88 2.80
C HIS A 21 -3.90 -8.10 2.17
N LEU A 22 -4.91 -8.22 3.03
CA LEU A 22 -6.32 -8.17 2.64
C LEU A 22 -6.90 -6.84 3.10
N ILE A 23 -7.20 -5.96 2.15
CA ILE A 23 -7.70 -4.61 2.44
C ILE A 23 -9.11 -4.49 1.85
N PRO A 24 -10.15 -4.55 2.70
CA PRO A 24 -11.51 -4.25 2.29
C PRO A 24 -11.59 -2.86 1.66
N ARG A 25 -12.37 -2.74 0.59
CA ARG A 25 -12.58 -1.48 -0.13
C ARG A 25 -14.05 -1.14 -0.08
N HIS A 26 -14.37 0.14 0.13
CA HIS A 26 -15.74 0.63 0.12
C HIS A 26 -16.06 1.33 -1.21
N PRO A 27 -17.34 1.39 -1.62
CA PRO A 27 -17.75 2.15 -2.80
C PRO A 27 -17.44 3.65 -2.69
N THR A 28 -17.24 4.17 -1.49
CA THR A 28 -16.92 5.57 -1.23
C THR A 28 -15.42 5.88 -1.27
N ASP A 29 -14.54 4.87 -1.40
CA ASP A 29 -13.11 5.14 -1.48
C ASP A 29 -12.80 5.94 -2.75
N TYR A 30 -11.79 6.82 -2.67
CA TYR A 30 -11.33 7.66 -3.78
C TYR A 30 -12.46 8.45 -4.47
N ASP A 31 -13.37 9.02 -3.69
CA ASP A 31 -14.56 9.77 -4.17
C ASP A 31 -15.46 8.95 -5.10
N GLY A 32 -15.59 7.64 -4.83
CA GLY A 32 -16.37 6.73 -5.66
C GLY A 32 -15.65 6.21 -6.91
N LYS A 33 -14.40 6.61 -7.12
CA LYS A 33 -13.59 6.21 -8.28
C LYS A 33 -12.48 5.28 -7.83
N ASN A 34 -12.86 4.07 -7.46
CA ASN A 34 -11.96 3.06 -6.88
C ASN A 34 -10.70 2.77 -7.71
N ASP A 35 -10.80 2.89 -9.04
CA ASP A 35 -9.68 2.67 -9.97
C ASP A 35 -8.61 3.77 -9.92
N ARG A 36 -8.85 4.89 -9.23
CA ARG A 36 -7.83 5.92 -9.00
C ARG A 36 -6.64 5.41 -8.20
N ILE A 37 -6.75 4.27 -7.52
CA ILE A 37 -5.63 3.67 -6.80
C ILE A 37 -4.45 3.32 -7.71
N TYR A 38 -4.68 2.86 -8.94
CA TYR A 38 -3.61 2.45 -9.85
C TYR A 38 -2.70 3.61 -10.29
N PRO A 39 -3.22 4.73 -10.85
CA PRO A 39 -2.38 5.87 -11.20
C PRO A 39 -1.73 6.51 -9.97
N LEU A 40 -2.38 6.42 -8.81
CA LEU A 40 -1.82 6.89 -7.55
C LEU A 40 -0.64 6.04 -7.05
N LEU A 41 -0.70 4.72 -7.22
CA LEU A 41 0.41 3.82 -6.92
C LEU A 41 1.60 4.09 -7.84
N GLU A 42 1.36 4.19 -9.14
CA GLU A 42 2.38 4.52 -10.15
C GLU A 42 3.05 5.87 -9.84
N GLN A 43 2.28 6.88 -9.45
CA GLN A 43 2.84 8.17 -9.04
C GLN A 43 3.73 8.06 -7.79
N SER A 44 3.31 7.26 -6.81
CA SER A 44 4.07 7.03 -5.57
C SER A 44 5.39 6.31 -5.85
N GLU A 45 5.36 5.29 -6.71
CA GLU A 45 6.54 4.57 -7.19
C GLU A 45 7.51 5.50 -7.92
N ASN A 46 7.03 6.33 -8.85
CA ASN A 46 7.86 7.30 -9.55
C ASN A 46 8.55 8.30 -8.58
N ARG A 47 7.85 8.72 -7.52
CA ARG A 47 8.43 9.57 -6.47
C ARG A 47 9.50 8.84 -5.65
N LEU A 48 9.28 7.57 -5.33
CA LEU A 48 10.25 6.72 -4.63
C LEU A 48 11.55 6.61 -5.43
N HIS A 49 11.45 6.33 -6.73
CA HIS A 49 12.60 6.27 -7.64
C HIS A 49 13.41 7.58 -7.64
N GLY A 50 12.74 8.74 -7.63
CA GLY A 50 13.39 10.04 -7.52
C GLY A 50 14.14 10.23 -6.20
N ASN A 51 13.55 9.80 -5.08
CA ASN A 51 14.18 9.89 -3.75
C ASN A 51 15.39 8.95 -3.62
N LEU A 52 15.32 7.75 -4.21
CA LEU A 52 16.41 6.78 -4.21
C LEU A 52 17.62 7.24 -5.03
N LYS A 53 17.41 7.92 -6.17
CA LYS A 53 18.49 8.52 -6.96
C LYS A 53 19.27 9.61 -6.21
N ASN A 54 18.63 10.24 -5.22
CA ASN A 54 19.23 11.29 -4.39
C ASN A 54 19.84 10.76 -3.08
N SER A 55 19.74 9.46 -2.82
CA SER A 55 20.38 8.81 -1.67
C SER A 55 21.59 8.02 -2.13
N ASP A 56 22.68 8.02 -1.35
CA ASP A 56 23.97 7.37 -1.66
C ASP A 56 23.91 5.82 -1.66
N VAL A 57 22.78 5.24 -2.08
CA VAL A 57 22.58 3.79 -2.18
C VAL A 57 23.06 3.33 -3.56
N PRO A 58 23.95 2.32 -3.64
CA PRO A 58 24.48 1.84 -4.91
C PRO A 58 23.34 1.33 -5.82
N THR A 59 23.24 1.92 -7.00
CA THR A 59 22.21 1.64 -7.99
C THR A 59 22.48 0.28 -8.64
N VAL A 60 21.59 -0.69 -8.44
CA VAL A 60 21.57 -1.93 -9.24
C VAL A 60 20.82 -1.64 -10.54
N ASN A 61 21.48 -1.92 -11.66
CA ASN A 61 21.05 -1.60 -13.03
C ASN A 61 19.66 -2.18 -13.37
N GLY A 62 18.64 -1.33 -13.39
CA GLY A 62 17.38 -1.54 -14.08
C GLY A 62 17.18 -0.41 -15.09
N ASN A 63 17.43 -0.70 -16.38
CA ASN A 63 17.16 0.24 -17.47
C ASN A 63 15.64 0.32 -17.69
N ALA A 64 15.00 1.39 -17.21
CA ALA A 64 13.63 1.74 -17.59
C ALA A 64 13.66 3.07 -18.35
N GLU A 65 13.58 2.98 -19.67
CA GLU A 65 13.39 4.11 -20.57
C GLU A 65 12.01 4.73 -20.32
N HIS A 66 11.98 6.06 -20.27
CA HIS A 66 10.87 6.87 -19.80
C HIS A 66 10.02 7.32 -21.00
N ASP A 67 8.86 6.70 -21.24
CA ASP A 67 7.87 7.28 -22.15
C ASP A 67 6.93 8.21 -21.39
N GLY A 68 7.03 9.50 -21.70
CA GLY A 68 6.30 10.56 -21.02
C GLY A 68 4.94 10.77 -21.63
N GLN A 69 3.87 10.47 -20.88
CA GLN A 69 2.48 10.96 -21.02
C GLN A 69 1.66 10.18 -19.97
N THR A 70 1.10 10.75 -18.89
CA THR A 70 0.02 11.73 -18.86
C THR A 70 -0.07 12.36 -17.45
N LYS A 71 -0.01 13.69 -17.35
CA LYS A 71 -0.36 14.40 -16.10
C LYS A 71 -1.89 14.45 -15.94
N ALA A 72 -2.52 13.35 -15.58
CA ALA A 72 -3.88 13.40 -15.05
C ALA A 72 -3.84 14.15 -13.71
N GLN A 73 -4.70 15.15 -13.54
CA GLN A 73 -4.92 15.82 -12.26
C GLN A 73 -5.51 14.82 -11.27
N VAL A 74 -4.65 14.04 -10.63
CA VAL A 74 -5.05 13.16 -9.53
C VAL A 74 -5.06 14.02 -8.27
N GLY A 75 -6.19 14.04 -7.57
CA GLY A 75 -6.35 14.77 -6.32
C GLY A 75 -5.21 14.43 -5.35
N LYS A 76 -4.81 15.42 -4.54
CA LYS A 76 -3.69 15.33 -3.60
C LYS A 76 -3.90 14.17 -2.62
N TRP A 77 -3.40 12.98 -2.94
CA TRP A 77 -3.33 11.87 -1.99
C TRP A 77 -2.15 12.13 -1.06
N GLU A 78 -2.43 12.69 0.10
CA GLU A 78 -1.44 12.84 1.16
C GLU A 78 -1.32 11.51 1.90
N VAL A 79 -0.22 10.80 1.67
CA VAL A 79 0.16 9.69 2.55
C VAL A 79 0.56 10.31 3.89
N PRO A 80 -0.10 9.97 5.01
CA PRO A 80 0.28 10.46 6.32
C PRO A 80 1.73 10.12 6.62
N LYS A 81 2.45 11.05 7.26
CA LYS A 81 3.84 10.81 7.67
C LYS A 81 3.85 9.67 8.67
N ASP A 82 4.95 8.92 8.70
CA ASP A 82 5.10 7.79 9.62
C ASP A 82 4.95 8.22 11.09
N GLU A 83 5.39 9.44 11.44
CA GLU A 83 5.23 10.03 12.77
C GLU A 83 3.76 10.23 13.18
N ASP A 84 2.87 10.45 12.21
CA ASP A 84 1.44 10.66 12.45
C ASP A 84 0.67 9.33 12.59
N ARG A 85 1.31 8.18 12.28
CA ARG A 85 0.70 6.86 12.39
C ARG A 85 0.67 6.42 13.84
N LYS A 86 -0.54 6.35 14.42
CA LYS A 86 -0.73 5.88 15.79
C LYS A 86 -0.94 4.37 15.82
N PRO A 87 -0.26 3.63 16.71
CA PRO A 87 -0.56 2.22 16.91
C PRO A 87 -1.99 2.06 17.45
N ARG A 88 -2.68 1.02 16.98
CA ARG A 88 -3.98 0.62 17.56
C ARG A 88 -3.78 0.00 18.94
N SER A 89 -4.81 0.08 19.79
CA SER A 89 -4.74 -0.55 21.11
C SER A 89 -4.92 -2.07 21.01
N THR A 90 -4.31 -2.81 21.94
CA THR A 90 -4.42 -4.27 22.01
C THR A 90 -5.87 -4.71 22.16
N GLU A 91 -6.64 -3.99 22.98
CA GLU A 91 -8.04 -4.32 23.27
C GLU A 91 -8.93 -4.13 22.03
N GLU A 92 -8.65 -3.14 21.18
CA GLU A 92 -9.35 -2.94 19.91
C GLU A 92 -9.07 -4.09 18.94
N MET A 93 -7.79 -4.45 18.77
CA MET A 93 -7.38 -5.54 17.89
C MET A 93 -7.94 -6.90 18.34
N GLU A 94 -7.96 -7.17 19.65
CA GLU A 94 -8.55 -8.38 20.21
C GLU A 94 -10.05 -8.46 19.95
N ARG A 95 -10.78 -7.36 20.17
CA ARG A 95 -12.22 -7.29 19.89
C ARG A 95 -12.54 -7.58 18.42
N GLU A 96 -11.75 -6.99 17.51
CA GLU A 96 -11.87 -7.22 16.08
C GLU A 96 -11.57 -8.68 15.71
N ALA A 97 -10.51 -9.26 16.27
CA ALA A 97 -10.12 -10.64 16.00
C ALA A 97 -11.19 -11.65 16.44
N ILE A 98 -11.78 -11.47 17.64
CA ILE A 98 -12.88 -12.32 18.14
C ILE A 98 -14.10 -12.21 17.23
N TRP A 99 -14.44 -10.99 16.80
CA TRP A 99 -15.55 -10.77 15.88
C TRP A 99 -15.32 -11.47 14.53
N LEU A 100 -14.12 -11.37 13.96
CA LEU A 100 -13.75 -12.05 12.71
C LEU A 100 -13.79 -13.57 12.87
N ALA A 101 -13.30 -14.11 13.98
CA ALA A 101 -13.31 -15.55 14.26
C ALA A 101 -14.73 -16.14 14.23
N SER A 102 -15.72 -15.38 14.71
CA SER A 102 -17.12 -15.83 14.75
C SER A 102 -17.75 -16.14 13.37
N PHE A 103 -17.17 -15.62 12.27
CA PHE A 103 -17.62 -15.95 10.92
C PHE A 103 -17.18 -17.34 10.49
N PHE A 104 -16.05 -17.84 10.99
CA PHE A 104 -15.53 -19.14 10.61
C PHE A 104 -16.24 -20.28 11.35
N GLU A 105 -16.64 -20.07 12.59
CA GLU A 105 -17.40 -21.06 13.38
C GLU A 105 -18.80 -21.34 12.81
N LYS A 106 -19.41 -20.36 12.13
CA LYS A 106 -20.75 -20.49 11.55
C LYS A 106 -20.79 -21.27 10.23
N HIS A 107 -19.63 -21.52 9.62
CA HIS A 107 -19.49 -22.13 8.31
C HIS A 107 -18.68 -23.43 8.32
N GLN A 108 -18.55 -24.04 9.50
CA GLN A 108 -17.95 -25.36 9.71
C GLN A 108 -19.06 -26.40 9.91
#